data_AF-A0A0L8G9Z3-F1
#
_entry.id   AF-A0A0L8G9Z3-F1
#
_cell.length_a   1.000
_cell.length_b   1.000
_cell.length_c   1.000
_cell.angle_alpha   90.00
_cell.angle_beta   90.00
_cell.angle_gamma   90.00
#
_symmetry.space_group_name_H-M   'P 1'
#
loop_
_entity.id
_entity.type
_entity.pdbx_description
1 polymer ?
#
loop_
_entity_poly.entity_id
_entity_poly.type
_entity_poly.pdbx_seq_one_letter_code
_entity_poly.pdbx_strand_id
1 'polypeptide(L)'
;MFLKARSRGDFAPSTDLEEVIERFKKTSKKLQTPGSDVIEIYLMLTYLLSFAKELRENSANRIAYYESVAKGLCEYITLNYSDVSNCIVTKKFADRTHDKASLKGAEKFRIEVLNQVYDCLIIQLSNRTDLYEQIVKRFKFLSKLMNNSEFDENSIKLIISHYKDDIDRKLINECYQFKGYLHLRKSRNAEENTPSKMQCTEVLQLIYEQQLIEVSPYITTAHKLFLTMPITSCEAERSSSKLSFVKNKFQSTMTEEHLNSLCILSLENDIARKLSHDKTVATKNRKKNIL
;
A
#
# COMPACT_ATOMS: atom_id res chain seq x y z
N MET A 1 26.80 9.94 14.19
CA MET A 1 27.42 8.67 14.64
C MET A 1 26.55 8.05 15.76
N PHE A 2 25.33 7.61 15.43
CA PHE A 2 24.40 6.95 16.36
C PHE A 2 24.19 5.47 15.98
N LEU A 3 25.26 4.80 15.55
CA LEU A 3 25.26 3.38 15.24
C LEU A 3 26.37 2.69 16.04
N LYS A 4 26.21 2.61 17.36
CA LYS A 4 26.83 1.54 18.16
C LYS A 4 26.18 1.41 19.54
N ALA A 5 25.10 0.65 19.63
CA ALA A 5 24.69 0.00 20.87
C ALA A 5 23.93 -1.28 20.52
N ARG A 6 24.70 -2.34 20.25
CA ARG A 6 24.22 -3.72 20.26
C ARG A 6 24.54 -4.27 21.64
N SER A 7 23.61 -4.14 22.59
CA SER A 7 23.59 -4.97 23.80
C SER A 7 22.14 -5.22 24.19
N ARG A 8 21.82 -6.50 24.37
CA ARG A 8 20.56 -7.02 24.87
C ARG A 8 20.21 -6.34 26.20
N GLY A 9 18.99 -5.83 26.28
CA GLY A 9 18.39 -5.15 27.41
C GLY A 9 17.28 -4.29 26.85
N ASP A 10 16.06 -4.49 27.32
CA ASP A 10 14.82 -3.90 26.81
C ASP A 10 14.92 -2.36 26.76
N PHE A 11 15.35 -1.85 25.61
CA PHE A 11 15.30 -0.45 25.26
C PHE A 11 13.87 -0.17 24.84
N ALA A 12 13.03 0.29 25.76
CA ALA A 12 11.73 0.86 25.43
C ALA A 12 11.98 2.12 24.58
N PRO A 13 11.73 2.10 23.25
CA PRO A 13 11.87 3.31 22.45
C PRO A 13 10.68 4.21 22.77
N SER A 14 10.91 5.52 22.79
CA SER A 14 9.92 6.60 22.77
C SER A 14 8.49 6.17 22.39
N THR A 15 7.57 6.24 23.36
CA THR A 15 6.15 5.82 23.26
C THR A 15 5.41 6.35 22.03
N ASP A 16 5.78 7.51 21.50
CA ASP A 16 5.15 8.11 20.32
C ASP A 16 5.63 7.53 18.99
N LEU A 17 6.93 7.24 18.81
CA LEU A 17 7.37 6.58 17.57
C LEU A 17 6.78 5.17 17.50
N GLU A 18 6.61 4.53 18.65
CA GLU A 18 5.86 3.29 18.78
C GLU A 18 4.39 3.49 18.39
N GLU A 19 3.72 4.56 18.85
CA GLU A 19 2.35 4.92 18.41
C GLU A 19 2.27 5.10 16.89
N VAL A 20 3.22 5.82 16.29
CA VAL A 20 3.30 6.00 14.82
C VAL A 20 3.46 4.65 14.15
N ILE A 21 4.42 3.84 14.57
CA ILE A 21 4.67 2.51 14.01
C ILE A 21 3.44 1.61 14.20
N GLU A 22 2.77 1.67 15.34
CA GLU A 22 1.58 0.88 15.65
C GLU A 22 0.41 1.26 14.74
N ARG A 23 0.14 2.55 14.54
CA ARG A 23 -0.87 3.02 13.59
C ARG A 23 -0.56 2.57 12.17
N PHE A 24 0.69 2.67 11.72
CA PHE A 24 1.12 2.17 10.42
C PHE A 24 0.93 0.64 10.31
N LYS A 25 1.28 -0.12 11.35
CA LYS A 25 1.06 -1.57 11.41
C LYS A 25 -0.43 -1.92 11.33
N LYS A 26 -1.30 -1.22 12.07
CA LYS A 26 -2.75 -1.43 12.05
C LYS A 26 -3.34 -1.16 10.67
N THR A 27 -2.97 -0.02 10.05
CA THR A 27 -3.37 0.30 8.67
C THR A 27 -2.87 -0.75 7.69
N SER A 28 -1.59 -1.13 7.76
CA SER A 28 -1.01 -2.15 6.88
C SER A 28 -1.73 -3.50 7.02
N LYS A 29 -2.04 -3.94 8.25
CA LYS A 29 -2.79 -5.17 8.49
C LYS A 29 -4.20 -5.12 7.91
N LYS A 30 -4.88 -3.97 8.03
CA LYS A 30 -6.20 -3.75 7.43
C LYS A 30 -6.15 -3.78 5.90
N LEU A 31 -5.14 -3.18 5.28
CA LEU A 31 -4.97 -3.23 3.82
C LEU A 31 -4.66 -4.64 3.28
N GLN A 32 -4.14 -5.52 4.13
CA GLN A 32 -3.88 -6.92 3.78
C GLN A 32 -5.09 -7.83 4.00
N THR A 33 -6.23 -7.32 4.48
CA THR A 33 -7.44 -8.15 4.60
C THR A 33 -8.04 -8.44 3.22
N PRO A 34 -8.44 -9.69 2.93
CA PRO A 34 -9.06 -10.02 1.66
C PRO A 34 -10.38 -9.25 1.50
N GLY A 35 -10.62 -8.72 0.30
CA GLY A 35 -11.83 -7.96 -0.02
C GLY A 35 -11.72 -6.45 0.18
N SER A 36 -10.58 -5.91 0.62
CA SER A 36 -10.33 -4.47 0.52
C SER A 36 -10.32 -4.03 -0.95
N ASP A 37 -10.89 -2.86 -1.24
CA ASP A 37 -10.90 -2.28 -2.59
C ASP A 37 -9.89 -1.13 -2.70
N VAL A 38 -9.56 -0.72 -3.93
CA VAL A 38 -8.59 0.35 -4.19
C VAL A 38 -9.03 1.69 -3.57
N ILE A 39 -10.34 1.89 -3.40
CA ILE A 39 -10.91 3.10 -2.82
C ILE A 39 -10.63 3.13 -1.30
N GLU A 40 -10.80 2.01 -0.60
CA GLU A 40 -10.49 1.84 0.81
C GLU A 40 -9.01 2.09 1.07
N ILE A 41 -8.10 1.59 0.20
CA ILE A 41 -6.67 1.90 0.30
C ILE A 41 -6.43 3.40 0.23
N TYR A 42 -6.98 4.05 -0.80
CA TYR A 42 -6.79 5.48 -1.01
C TYR A 42 -7.26 6.28 0.22
N LEU A 43 -8.42 5.93 0.79
CA LEU A 43 -8.94 6.55 2.01
C LEU A 43 -8.02 6.32 3.21
N MET A 44 -7.54 5.09 3.42
CA MET A 44 -6.65 4.75 4.52
C MET A 44 -5.27 5.42 4.40
N LEU A 45 -4.71 5.51 3.19
CA LEU A 45 -3.45 6.22 2.94
C LEU A 45 -3.60 7.73 3.11
N THR A 46 -4.72 8.29 2.66
CA THR A 46 -5.04 9.71 2.86
C THR A 46 -5.18 10.04 4.35
N TYR A 47 -5.86 9.17 5.10
CA TYR A 47 -5.95 9.27 6.57
C TYR A 47 -4.58 9.20 7.25
N LEU A 48 -3.72 8.28 6.82
CA LEU A 48 -2.37 8.14 7.36
C LEU A 48 -1.48 9.34 7.01
N LEU A 49 -1.66 9.91 5.82
CA LEU A 49 -0.98 11.12 5.37
C LEU A 49 -1.42 12.34 6.20
N SER A 50 -2.73 12.51 6.47
CA SER A 50 -3.19 13.59 7.34
C SER A 50 -2.63 13.45 8.76
N PHE A 51 -2.57 12.23 9.28
CA PHE A 51 -1.94 11.96 10.57
C PHE A 51 -0.45 12.34 10.58
N ALA A 52 0.30 11.98 9.54
CA ALA A 52 1.72 12.35 9.44
C ALA A 52 1.94 13.86 9.35
N LYS A 53 1.06 14.59 8.64
CA LYS A 53 1.07 16.05 8.58
C LYS A 53 0.79 16.67 9.95
N GLU A 54 -0.20 16.15 10.67
CA GLU A 54 -0.53 16.60 12.03
C GLU A 54 0.65 16.39 13.01
N LEU A 55 1.38 15.27 12.90
CA LEU A 55 2.59 15.04 13.70
C LEU A 55 3.67 16.09 13.43
N ARG A 56 3.83 16.47 12.16
CA ARG A 56 4.79 17.50 11.76
C ARG A 56 4.40 18.87 12.30
N GLU A 57 3.13 19.26 12.17
CA GLU A 57 2.60 20.53 12.69
C GLU A 57 2.73 20.62 14.21
N ASN A 58 2.44 19.52 14.92
CA ASN A 58 2.52 19.45 16.38
C ASN A 58 3.92 19.12 16.92
N SER A 59 4.96 19.08 16.08
CA SER A 59 6.33 18.73 16.46
C SER A 59 6.90 19.61 17.59
N ALA A 60 6.50 20.89 17.64
CA ALA A 60 6.90 21.84 18.69
C ALA A 60 6.31 21.50 20.06
N ASN A 61 5.07 21.05 20.11
CA ASN A 61 4.41 20.68 21.36
C ASN A 61 4.89 19.32 21.85
N ARG A 62 5.09 18.38 20.92
CA ARG A 62 5.53 17.02 21.23
C ARG A 62 6.98 16.93 21.69
N ILE A 63 7.85 17.85 21.28
CA ILE A 63 9.24 17.78 21.75
C ILE A 63 9.40 18.04 23.25
N ALA A 64 8.56 18.90 23.84
CA ALA A 64 8.56 19.11 25.28
C ALA A 64 8.19 17.83 26.04
N TYR A 65 7.25 17.06 25.50
CA TYR A 65 6.89 15.73 25.99
C TYR A 65 8.02 14.72 25.78
N TYR A 66 8.70 14.72 24.62
CA TYR A 66 9.85 13.84 24.39
C TYR A 66 11.00 14.12 25.35
N GLU A 67 11.26 15.39 25.63
CA GLU A 67 12.30 15.78 26.56
C GLU A 67 11.96 15.33 27.99
N SER A 68 10.68 15.39 28.41
CA SER A 68 10.28 14.93 29.75
C SER A 68 10.33 13.40 29.89
N VAL A 69 9.88 12.66 28.88
CA VAL A 69 9.95 11.19 28.86
C VAL A 69 11.40 10.72 28.82
N ALA A 70 12.24 11.33 27.98
CA ALA A 70 13.66 10.97 27.90
C ALA A 70 14.40 11.20 29.23
N LYS A 71 14.09 12.31 29.94
CA LYS A 71 14.63 12.58 31.29
C LYS A 71 14.21 11.52 32.32
N GLY A 72 13.01 10.97 32.20
CA GLY A 72 12.51 9.92 33.10
C GLY A 72 13.11 8.53 32.87
N LEU A 73 13.64 8.27 31.65
CA LEU A 73 14.18 6.95 31.28
C LEU A 73 15.64 6.74 31.66
N CYS A 74 16.40 7.80 31.98
CA CYS A 74 17.81 7.66 32.33
C CYS A 74 18.28 8.79 33.27
N GLU A 75 18.58 8.45 34.52
CA GLU A 75 19.18 9.37 35.52
C GLU A 75 20.52 9.97 35.05
N TYR A 76 21.23 9.30 34.14
CA TYR A 76 22.54 9.72 33.61
C TYR A 76 22.47 10.65 32.39
N ILE A 77 21.29 10.96 31.83
CA ILE A 77 21.18 12.01 30.79
C ILE A 77 21.40 13.34 31.49
N THR A 78 22.67 13.70 31.61
CA THR A 78 23.14 14.83 32.41
C THR A 78 22.85 16.11 31.64
N LEU A 79 21.77 16.78 32.02
CA LEU A 79 21.47 18.22 32.02
C LEU A 79 21.70 19.12 30.80
N ASN A 80 22.41 18.77 29.75
CA ASN A 80 22.56 19.62 28.56
C ASN A 80 22.91 18.77 27.33
N TYR A 81 22.29 19.07 26.19
CA TYR A 81 22.73 18.54 24.91
C TYR A 81 24.22 18.89 24.69
N SER A 82 25.01 17.96 24.14
CA SER A 82 26.46 18.14 23.94
C SER A 82 26.84 19.38 23.13
N ASP A 83 25.89 19.90 22.33
CA ASP A 83 26.14 20.92 21.32
C ASP A 83 25.73 22.34 21.75
N VAL A 84 25.44 22.57 23.04
CA VAL A 84 25.01 23.89 23.56
C VAL A 84 26.01 25.02 23.24
N SER A 85 27.28 24.71 22.94
CA SER A 85 28.31 25.72 22.72
C SER A 85 28.87 25.86 21.30
N ASN A 86 28.64 24.96 20.34
CA ASN A 86 29.36 25.03 19.05
C ASN A 86 28.53 24.62 17.83
N CYS A 87 27.84 25.58 17.20
CA CYS A 87 27.59 25.48 15.76
C CYS A 87 27.41 26.87 15.13
N ILE A 88 28.35 27.26 14.26
CA ILE A 88 28.36 28.53 13.54
C ILE A 88 27.61 28.33 12.23
N VAL A 89 26.43 28.96 12.08
CA VAL A 89 25.72 28.99 10.80
C VAL A 89 26.17 30.24 10.02
N THR A 90 26.84 30.04 8.89
CA THR A 90 27.28 31.13 8.00
C THR A 90 26.15 31.44 7.00
N LYS A 91 25.54 32.63 7.07
CA LYS A 91 24.64 33.11 6.00
C LYS A 91 25.47 33.70 4.86
N LYS A 92 25.09 33.38 3.62
CA LYS A 92 25.78 33.75 2.36
C LYS A 92 25.55 35.21 1.90
N PHE A 93 25.22 36.15 2.78
CA PHE A 93 25.03 37.56 2.40
C PHE A 93 25.74 38.52 3.34
N ALA A 94 26.39 39.51 2.73
CA ALA A 94 27.51 40.28 3.28
C ALA A 94 27.11 41.50 4.12
N ASP A 95 25.89 41.55 4.67
CA ASP A 95 25.50 42.72 5.44
C ASP A 95 24.61 42.37 6.64
N ARG A 96 24.99 42.97 7.78
CA ARG A 96 24.29 43.05 9.08
C ARG A 96 24.65 42.02 10.16
N THR A 97 25.24 42.59 11.24
CA THR A 97 25.19 42.24 12.67
C THR A 97 24.93 40.78 13.05
N HIS A 98 25.92 40.19 13.73
CA HIS A 98 25.90 38.84 14.30
C HIS A 98 24.88 38.68 15.44
N ASP A 99 23.59 38.54 15.12
CA ASP A 99 22.62 38.04 16.10
C ASP A 99 22.70 36.50 16.13
N LYS A 100 23.50 35.99 17.07
CA LYS A 100 23.62 34.56 17.40
C LYS A 100 22.29 34.05 17.96
N ALA A 101 21.43 33.48 17.12
CA ALA A 101 20.33 32.66 17.62
C ALA A 101 20.87 31.26 17.98
N SER A 102 21.17 31.05 19.27
CA SER A 102 21.52 29.73 19.80
C SER A 102 20.24 28.89 19.93
N LEU A 103 20.06 27.88 19.07
CA LEU A 103 18.98 26.90 19.25
C LEU A 103 19.31 26.00 20.45
N LYS A 104 18.37 25.85 21.38
CA LYS A 104 18.47 24.84 22.45
C LYS A 104 18.57 23.46 21.80
N GLY A 105 19.30 22.52 22.40
CA GLY A 105 19.50 21.21 21.78
C GLY A 105 18.22 20.42 21.47
N ALA A 106 17.13 20.68 22.22
CA ALA A 106 15.80 20.18 21.87
C ALA A 106 15.34 20.71 20.52
N GLU A 107 15.38 22.03 20.29
CA GLU A 107 15.04 22.63 19.00
C GLU A 107 15.91 22.09 17.84
N LYS A 108 17.20 21.85 18.09
CA LYS A 108 18.07 21.21 17.10
C LYS A 108 17.61 19.78 16.78
N PHE A 109 17.32 18.96 17.79
CA PHE A 109 16.78 17.61 17.59
C PHE A 109 15.43 17.61 16.86
N ARG A 110 14.56 18.57 17.17
CA ARG A 110 13.27 18.77 16.48
C ARG A 110 13.48 18.94 14.98
N ILE A 111 14.37 19.84 14.60
CA ILE A 111 14.57 20.24 13.20
C ILE A 111 15.39 19.19 12.44
N GLU A 112 16.48 18.71 13.02
CA GLU A 112 17.44 17.85 12.33
C GLU A 112 17.06 16.37 12.37
N VAL A 113 16.23 15.92 13.31
CA VAL A 113 15.87 14.50 13.43
C VAL A 113 14.37 14.30 13.23
N LEU A 114 13.54 14.83 14.14
CA LEU A 114 12.09 14.55 14.14
C LEU A 114 11.43 15.04 12.85
N ASN A 115 11.71 16.29 12.47
CA ASN A 115 11.18 16.86 11.25
C ASN A 115 11.68 16.09 10.02
N GLN A 116 12.97 15.75 9.93
CA GLN A 116 13.45 14.97 8.79
C GLN A 116 12.72 13.62 8.66
N VAL A 117 12.44 12.94 9.78
CA VAL A 117 11.66 11.70 9.79
C VAL A 117 10.23 11.95 9.32
N TYR A 118 9.55 12.97 9.83
CA TYR A 118 8.17 13.29 9.42
C TYR A 118 8.07 13.74 7.96
N ASP A 119 9.02 14.53 7.45
CA ASP A 119 9.06 14.92 6.03
C ASP A 119 9.22 13.69 5.15
N CYS A 120 10.14 12.79 5.51
CA CYS A 120 10.33 11.56 4.77
C CYS A 120 9.04 10.72 4.74
N LEU A 121 8.37 10.57 5.89
CA LEU A 121 7.08 9.87 5.95
C LEU A 121 6.00 10.53 5.10
N ILE A 122 5.88 11.86 5.17
CA ILE A 122 4.90 12.63 4.38
C ILE A 122 5.17 12.48 2.89
N ILE A 123 6.42 12.61 2.45
CA ILE A 123 6.79 12.49 1.03
C ILE A 123 6.49 11.07 0.52
N GLN A 124 6.90 10.04 1.26
CA GLN A 124 6.68 8.65 0.86
C GLN A 124 5.19 8.29 0.82
N LEU A 125 4.41 8.78 1.79
CA LEU A 125 2.95 8.58 1.79
C LEU A 125 2.28 9.38 0.67
N SER A 126 2.67 10.64 0.44
CA SER A 126 2.09 11.46 -0.62
C SER A 126 2.29 10.81 -1.98
N ASN A 127 3.54 10.42 -2.30
CA ASN A 127 3.85 9.76 -3.58
C ASN A 127 2.98 8.51 -3.80
N ARG A 128 2.74 7.71 -2.75
CA ARG A 128 1.87 6.54 -2.83
C ARG A 128 0.40 6.93 -2.99
N THR A 129 -0.08 7.86 -2.16
CA THR A 129 -1.46 8.35 -2.21
C THR A 129 -1.81 8.94 -3.58
N ASP A 130 -0.90 9.69 -4.20
CA ASP A 130 -1.11 10.31 -5.51
C ASP A 130 -1.29 9.27 -6.62
N LEU A 131 -0.57 8.15 -6.56
CA LEU A 131 -0.75 7.03 -7.50
C LEU A 131 -2.14 6.41 -7.36
N TYR A 132 -2.55 6.11 -6.12
CA TYR A 132 -3.87 5.56 -5.85
C TYR A 132 -4.98 6.55 -6.20
N GLU A 133 -4.77 7.85 -5.98
CA GLU A 133 -5.72 8.89 -6.37
C GLU A 133 -5.97 8.87 -7.88
N GLN A 134 -4.92 8.72 -8.69
CA GLN A 134 -5.06 8.59 -10.14
C GLN A 134 -5.85 7.34 -10.54
N ILE A 135 -5.61 6.20 -9.88
CA ILE A 135 -6.36 4.96 -10.13
C ILE A 135 -7.83 5.16 -9.76
N VAL A 136 -8.11 5.69 -8.57
CA VAL A 136 -9.47 5.98 -8.11
C VAL A 136 -10.18 6.94 -9.08
N LYS A 137 -9.48 7.97 -9.60
CA LYS A 137 -10.01 8.88 -10.63
C LYS A 137 -10.40 8.14 -11.92
N ARG A 138 -9.56 7.23 -12.42
CA ARG A 138 -9.85 6.43 -13.63
C ARG A 138 -11.06 5.50 -13.45
N PHE A 139 -11.16 4.85 -12.29
CA PHE A 139 -12.22 3.87 -12.01
C PHE A 139 -13.43 4.46 -11.27
N LYS A 140 -13.47 5.78 -11.06
CA LYS A 140 -14.56 6.47 -10.36
C LYS A 140 -15.94 6.16 -10.94
N PHE A 141 -16.04 5.93 -12.26
CA PHE A 141 -17.29 5.60 -12.92
C PHE A 141 -17.90 4.26 -12.42
N LEU A 142 -17.07 3.29 -12.01
CA LEU A 142 -17.56 2.05 -11.40
C LEU A 142 -18.28 2.34 -10.08
N SER A 143 -17.70 3.17 -9.21
CA SER A 143 -18.37 3.59 -7.97
C SER A 143 -19.70 4.32 -8.22
N LYS A 144 -19.78 5.09 -9.31
CA LYS A 144 -21.00 5.81 -9.72
C LYS A 144 -22.07 4.88 -10.29
N LEU A 145 -21.65 3.84 -11.02
CA LEU A 145 -22.52 2.75 -11.48
C LEU A 145 -23.20 2.06 -10.29
N MET A 146 -22.45 1.83 -9.20
CA MET A 146 -22.96 1.21 -7.98
C MET A 146 -23.96 2.08 -7.21
N ASN A 147 -23.63 3.37 -7.09
CA ASN A 147 -24.39 4.33 -6.30
C ASN A 147 -25.55 4.99 -7.07
N ASN A 148 -25.85 4.54 -8.30
CA ASN A 148 -26.84 5.12 -9.21
C ASN A 148 -26.63 6.63 -9.54
N SER A 149 -25.45 7.20 -9.27
CA SER A 149 -25.18 8.62 -9.52
C SER A 149 -24.85 8.91 -10.99
N GLU A 150 -24.88 10.18 -11.38
CA GLU A 150 -24.51 10.59 -12.74
C GLU A 150 -23.05 10.23 -13.04
N PHE A 151 -22.79 9.68 -14.23
CA PHE A 151 -21.45 9.37 -14.67
C PHE A 151 -20.63 10.65 -14.82
N ASP A 152 -19.37 10.60 -14.38
CA ASP A 152 -18.40 11.64 -14.73
C ASP A 152 -17.74 11.20 -16.03
N GLU A 153 -18.13 11.80 -17.15
CA GLU A 153 -17.54 11.49 -18.46
C GLU A 153 -16.02 11.66 -18.47
N ASN A 154 -15.47 12.55 -17.64
CA ASN A 154 -14.02 12.75 -17.58
C ASN A 154 -13.31 11.50 -17.04
N SER A 155 -13.90 10.84 -16.05
CA SER A 155 -13.40 9.56 -15.54
C SER A 155 -13.41 8.47 -16.61
N ILE A 156 -14.47 8.43 -17.43
CA ILE A 156 -14.59 7.46 -18.54
C ILE A 156 -13.56 7.77 -19.65
N LYS A 157 -13.36 9.04 -19.99
CA LYS A 157 -12.33 9.47 -20.94
C LYS A 157 -10.92 9.11 -20.44
N LEU A 158 -10.67 9.25 -19.14
CA LEU A 158 -9.40 8.87 -18.51
C LEU A 158 -9.10 7.37 -18.62
N ILE A 159 -10.08 6.49 -18.40
CA ILE A 159 -9.84 5.04 -18.54
C ILE A 159 -9.64 4.63 -20.00
N ILE A 160 -10.44 5.16 -20.93
CA ILE A 160 -10.30 4.90 -22.38
C ILE A 160 -8.91 5.34 -22.86
N SER A 161 -8.43 6.51 -22.42
CA SER A 161 -7.11 6.99 -22.83
C SER A 161 -5.94 6.17 -22.26
N HIS A 162 -6.13 5.50 -21.13
CA HIS A 162 -5.09 4.70 -20.48
C HIS A 162 -5.06 3.25 -20.99
N TYR A 163 -6.22 2.67 -21.29
CA TYR A 163 -6.39 1.30 -21.77
C TYR A 163 -6.97 1.29 -23.19
N LYS A 164 -6.28 1.96 -24.12
CA LYS A 164 -6.78 2.15 -25.50
C LYS A 164 -6.95 0.84 -26.27
N ASP A 165 -6.15 -0.16 -25.93
CA ASP A 165 -6.17 -1.47 -26.59
C ASP A 165 -7.30 -2.37 -26.04
N ASP A 166 -7.74 -2.14 -24.79
CA ASP A 166 -8.73 -2.97 -24.10
C ASP A 166 -10.13 -2.33 -24.05
N ILE A 167 -10.22 -0.99 -24.12
CA ILE A 167 -11.45 -0.23 -23.87
C ILE A 167 -11.67 0.84 -24.96
N ASP A 168 -12.80 0.74 -25.65
CA ASP A 168 -13.24 1.69 -26.68
C ASP A 168 -14.19 2.77 -26.11
N ARG A 169 -14.40 3.85 -26.87
CA ARG A 169 -15.36 4.94 -26.61
C ARG A 169 -16.79 4.47 -26.41
N LYS A 170 -17.13 3.28 -26.95
CA LYS A 170 -18.41 2.59 -26.75
C LYS A 170 -18.71 2.29 -25.27
N LEU A 171 -17.70 2.28 -24.40
CA LEU A 171 -17.87 2.14 -22.95
C LEU A 171 -18.89 3.16 -22.39
N ILE A 172 -18.95 4.38 -22.92
CA ILE A 172 -19.90 5.40 -22.45
C ILE A 172 -21.34 4.89 -22.63
N ASN A 173 -21.67 4.41 -23.83
CA ASN A 173 -23.01 3.92 -24.14
C ASN A 173 -23.34 2.66 -23.34
N GLU A 174 -22.37 1.73 -23.21
CA GLU A 174 -22.54 0.55 -22.36
C GLU A 174 -22.82 0.94 -20.90
N CYS A 175 -22.12 1.94 -20.35
CA CYS A 175 -22.34 2.41 -18.97
C CYS A 175 -23.79 2.85 -18.76
N TYR A 176 -24.37 3.62 -19.69
CA TYR A 176 -25.77 4.05 -19.60
C TYR A 176 -26.76 2.89 -19.74
N GLN A 177 -26.54 1.98 -20.68
CA GLN A 177 -27.39 0.80 -20.88
C GLN A 177 -27.37 -0.10 -19.65
N PHE A 178 -26.18 -0.41 -19.14
CA PHE A 178 -26.01 -1.27 -17.97
C PHE A 178 -26.55 -0.61 -16.69
N LYS A 179 -26.41 0.71 -16.54
CA LYS A 179 -27.08 1.46 -15.46
C LYS A 179 -28.60 1.31 -15.54
N GLY A 180 -29.19 1.41 -16.73
CA GLY A 180 -30.62 1.18 -16.96
C GLY A 180 -31.04 -0.24 -16.58
N TYR A 181 -30.24 -1.25 -16.95
CA TYR A 181 -30.46 -2.65 -16.57
C TYR A 181 -30.44 -2.85 -15.04
N LEU A 182 -29.43 -2.31 -14.35
CA LEU A 182 -29.34 -2.39 -12.88
C LEU A 182 -30.54 -1.72 -12.19
N HIS A 183 -31.00 -0.57 -12.71
CA HIS A 183 -32.16 0.13 -12.19
C HIS A 183 -33.45 -0.70 -12.37
N LEU A 184 -33.68 -1.26 -13.56
CA LEU A 184 -34.84 -2.09 -13.85
C LEU A 184 -34.87 -3.35 -12.96
N ARG A 185 -33.70 -3.95 -12.71
CA ARG A 185 -33.56 -5.10 -11.82
C ARG A 185 -33.90 -4.75 -10.37
N LYS A 186 -33.37 -3.63 -9.84
CA LYS A 186 -33.71 -3.14 -8.49
C LYS A 186 -35.21 -2.89 -8.34
N SER A 187 -35.85 -2.32 -9.37
CA SER A 187 -37.30 -2.08 -9.38
C SER A 187 -38.15 -3.36 -9.38
N ARG A 188 -37.64 -4.46 -9.95
CA ARG A 188 -38.35 -5.76 -9.98
C ARG A 188 -38.19 -6.56 -8.68
N ASN A 189 -37.10 -6.35 -7.94
CA ASN A 189 -36.75 -7.10 -6.74
C ASN A 189 -37.09 -6.33 -5.44
N ALA A 190 -38.05 -5.40 -5.48
CA ALA A 190 -38.36 -4.46 -4.39
C ALA A 190 -38.84 -5.10 -3.06
N GLU A 191 -38.99 -6.42 -2.98
CA GLU A 191 -39.37 -7.14 -1.75
C GLU A 191 -38.16 -7.52 -0.87
N GLU A 192 -36.93 -7.50 -1.40
CA GLU A 192 -35.73 -7.69 -0.58
C GLU A 192 -35.24 -6.34 -0.04
N ASN A 193 -35.47 -6.13 1.26
CA ASN A 193 -34.89 -5.06 2.08
C ASN A 193 -33.35 -5.16 2.15
N THR A 194 -32.64 -5.07 1.02
CA THR A 194 -31.20 -4.86 0.99
C THR A 194 -30.91 -3.44 0.53
N PRO A 195 -30.95 -2.45 1.45
CA PRO A 195 -30.35 -1.15 1.22
C PRO A 195 -28.85 -1.31 1.37
N SER A 196 -28.18 -1.92 0.39
CA SER A 196 -26.72 -1.99 0.44
C SER A 196 -26.16 -1.72 -0.92
N LYS A 197 -25.36 -0.66 -0.97
CA LYS A 197 -24.39 -0.37 -2.02
C LYS A 197 -23.74 -1.69 -2.47
N MET A 198 -24.06 -2.12 -3.68
CA MET A 198 -23.54 -3.36 -4.22
C MET A 198 -22.02 -3.23 -4.42
N GLN A 199 -21.26 -4.25 -4.03
CA GLN A 199 -19.81 -4.25 -4.17
C GLN A 199 -19.40 -4.50 -5.63
N CYS A 200 -18.19 -4.06 -6.01
CA CYS A 200 -17.68 -4.28 -7.37
C CYS A 200 -17.58 -5.78 -7.73
N THR A 201 -17.28 -6.62 -6.74
CA THR A 201 -17.24 -8.09 -6.86
C THR A 201 -18.62 -8.67 -7.17
N GLU A 202 -19.65 -8.19 -6.48
CA GLU A 202 -21.03 -8.65 -6.65
C GLU A 202 -21.56 -8.29 -8.05
N VAL A 203 -21.20 -7.12 -8.60
CA VAL A 203 -21.58 -6.78 -9.99
C VAL A 203 -20.88 -7.67 -11.00
N LEU A 204 -19.60 -7.97 -10.80
CA LEU A 204 -18.92 -8.88 -11.71
C LEU A 204 -19.59 -10.27 -11.65
N GLN A 205 -19.92 -10.76 -10.46
CA GLN A 205 -20.67 -12.01 -10.30
C GLN A 205 -22.02 -11.97 -11.03
N LEU A 206 -22.79 -10.87 -10.90
CA LEU A 206 -24.05 -10.70 -11.63
C LEU A 206 -23.87 -10.76 -13.15
N ILE A 207 -22.82 -10.14 -13.69
CA ILE A 207 -22.52 -10.16 -15.12
C ILE A 207 -22.32 -11.59 -15.60
N TYR A 208 -21.61 -12.41 -14.82
CA TYR A 208 -21.37 -13.82 -15.14
C TYR A 208 -22.63 -14.67 -15.03
N GLU A 209 -23.40 -14.54 -13.94
CA GLU A 209 -24.63 -15.29 -13.71
C GLU A 209 -25.69 -15.05 -14.78
N GLN A 210 -25.76 -13.82 -15.28
CA GLN A 210 -26.74 -13.40 -16.29
C GLN A 210 -26.19 -13.48 -17.73
N GLN A 211 -24.97 -14.01 -17.90
CA GLN A 211 -24.29 -14.12 -19.21
C GLN A 211 -24.20 -12.79 -19.98
N LEU A 212 -24.02 -11.67 -19.27
CA LEU A 212 -23.99 -10.32 -19.84
C LEU A 212 -22.62 -9.91 -20.42
N ILE A 213 -21.68 -10.86 -20.50
CA ILE A 213 -20.31 -10.61 -20.95
C ILE A 213 -20.30 -10.10 -22.40
N GLU A 214 -21.11 -10.70 -23.27
CA GLU A 214 -21.22 -10.30 -24.68
C GLU A 214 -21.98 -8.98 -24.85
N VAL A 215 -22.89 -8.68 -23.93
CA VAL A 215 -23.73 -7.47 -23.95
C VAL A 215 -22.99 -6.25 -23.43
N SER A 216 -22.07 -6.43 -22.47
CA SER A 216 -21.28 -5.34 -21.87
C SER A 216 -19.81 -5.74 -21.68
N PRO A 217 -19.07 -5.99 -22.78
CA PRO A 217 -17.68 -6.43 -22.73
C PRO A 217 -16.75 -5.40 -22.09
N TYR A 218 -16.90 -4.09 -22.38
CA TYR A 218 -15.98 -3.08 -21.85
C TYR A 218 -16.19 -2.84 -20.35
N ILE A 219 -17.43 -2.90 -19.88
CA ILE A 219 -17.73 -2.86 -18.44
C ILE A 219 -17.11 -4.06 -17.73
N THR A 220 -17.23 -5.25 -18.32
CA THR A 220 -16.65 -6.47 -17.77
C THR A 220 -15.12 -6.38 -17.70
N THR A 221 -14.48 -5.90 -18.76
CA THR A 221 -13.03 -5.66 -18.81
C THR A 221 -12.61 -4.64 -17.75
N ALA A 222 -13.33 -3.53 -17.60
CA ALA A 222 -13.02 -2.54 -16.57
C ALA A 222 -13.15 -3.08 -15.14
N HIS A 223 -14.18 -3.91 -14.87
CA HIS A 223 -14.31 -4.57 -13.56
C HIS A 223 -13.17 -5.55 -13.31
N LYS A 224 -12.76 -6.33 -14.32
CA LYS A 224 -11.61 -7.23 -14.22
C LYS A 224 -10.32 -6.45 -13.94
N LEU A 225 -10.05 -5.38 -14.68
CA LEU A 225 -8.89 -4.52 -14.45
C LEU A 225 -8.91 -3.97 -13.02
N PHE A 226 -10.05 -3.47 -12.54
CA PHE A 226 -10.17 -2.94 -11.19
C PHE A 226 -9.92 -4.00 -10.10
N LEU A 227 -10.51 -5.19 -10.25
CA LEU A 227 -10.41 -6.26 -9.23
C LEU A 227 -9.09 -7.04 -9.28
N THR A 228 -8.38 -7.02 -10.41
CA THR A 228 -7.07 -7.67 -10.56
C THR A 228 -5.91 -6.76 -10.18
N MET A 229 -6.16 -5.47 -9.91
CA MET A 229 -5.12 -4.55 -9.46
C MET A 229 -4.54 -5.02 -8.13
N PRO A 230 -3.21 -5.20 -8.03
CA PRO A 230 -2.58 -5.57 -6.77
C PRO A 230 -2.69 -4.39 -5.79
N ILE A 231 -3.48 -4.61 -4.74
CA ILE A 231 -3.76 -3.65 -3.66
C ILE A 231 -2.57 -3.54 -2.70
N THR A 232 -1.90 -4.67 -2.45
CA THR A 232 -0.67 -4.70 -1.67
C THR A 232 0.36 -5.60 -2.34
N SER A 233 1.62 -5.16 -2.34
CA SER A 233 2.75 -5.98 -2.77
C SER A 233 3.14 -7.03 -1.73
N CYS A 234 2.48 -7.09 -0.56
CA CYS A 234 2.94 -7.88 0.58
C CYS A 234 3.06 -9.39 0.27
N GLU A 235 2.12 -9.98 -0.47
CA GLU A 235 2.23 -11.38 -0.89
C GLU A 235 3.39 -11.58 -1.86
N ALA A 236 3.55 -10.68 -2.83
CA ALA A 236 4.66 -10.69 -3.78
C ALA A 236 6.02 -10.45 -3.10
N GLU A 237 6.10 -9.59 -2.08
CA GLU A 237 7.30 -9.33 -1.29
C GLU A 237 7.65 -10.51 -0.39
N ARG A 238 6.64 -11.15 0.22
CA ARG A 238 6.84 -12.35 1.05
C ARG A 238 7.32 -13.52 0.21
N SER A 239 6.76 -13.68 -0.99
CA SER A 239 7.16 -14.72 -1.92
C SER A 239 8.53 -14.41 -2.54
N SER A 240 8.84 -13.14 -2.81
CA SER A 240 10.16 -12.66 -3.25
C SER A 240 11.24 -12.75 -2.17
N SER A 241 10.87 -12.64 -0.88
CA SER A 241 11.80 -12.86 0.23
C SER A 241 12.19 -14.33 0.37
N LYS A 242 11.26 -15.25 0.14
CA LYS A 242 11.58 -16.69 0.00
C LYS A 242 12.43 -16.94 -1.25
N LEU A 243 12.10 -16.28 -2.35
CA LEU A 243 12.82 -16.37 -3.61
C LEU A 243 14.28 -15.92 -3.45
N SER A 244 14.53 -14.80 -2.76
CA SER A 244 15.89 -14.31 -2.53
C SER A 244 16.70 -15.27 -1.68
N PHE A 245 16.08 -15.95 -0.71
CA PHE A 245 16.72 -17.03 0.05
C PHE A 245 17.12 -18.21 -0.85
N VAL A 246 16.22 -18.68 -1.72
CA VAL A 246 16.51 -19.76 -2.68
C VAL A 246 17.59 -19.33 -3.68
N LYS A 247 17.47 -18.13 -4.24
CA LYS A 247 18.44 -17.55 -5.19
C LYS A 247 19.82 -17.44 -4.56
N ASN A 248 19.94 -16.81 -3.38
CA ASN A 248 21.23 -16.61 -2.71
C ASN A 248 21.88 -17.93 -2.29
N LYS A 249 21.09 -18.93 -1.89
CA LYS A 249 21.62 -20.23 -1.43
C LYS A 249 22.17 -21.08 -2.59
N PHE A 250 21.59 -20.97 -3.79
CA PHE A 250 21.90 -21.87 -4.91
C PHE A 250 22.56 -21.18 -6.12
N GLN A 251 22.77 -19.86 -6.09
CA GLN A 251 23.29 -19.07 -7.22
C GLN A 251 24.65 -19.53 -7.75
N SER A 252 25.50 -20.11 -6.90
CA SER A 252 26.87 -20.54 -7.27
C SER A 252 26.96 -21.96 -7.82
N THR A 253 25.88 -22.72 -7.84
CA THR A 253 25.91 -24.17 -8.14
C THR A 253 24.91 -24.64 -9.19
N MET A 254 23.99 -23.79 -9.65
CA MET A 254 22.88 -24.19 -10.53
C MET A 254 22.70 -23.26 -11.72
N THR A 255 22.24 -23.81 -12.84
CA THR A 255 21.87 -23.05 -14.04
C THR A 255 20.62 -22.20 -13.78
N GLU A 256 20.50 -21.09 -14.51
CA GLU A 256 19.39 -20.13 -14.36
C GLU A 256 18.02 -20.77 -14.61
N GLU A 257 17.90 -21.65 -15.59
CA GLU A 257 16.66 -22.38 -15.88
C GLU A 257 16.20 -23.27 -14.73
N HIS A 258 17.15 -24.00 -14.11
CA HIS A 258 16.84 -24.86 -12.99
C HIS A 258 16.51 -24.05 -11.74
N LEU A 259 17.16 -22.90 -11.56
CA LEU A 259 16.83 -21.98 -10.49
C LEU A 259 15.40 -21.44 -10.66
N ASN A 260 15.04 -20.94 -11.86
CA ASN A 260 13.69 -20.45 -12.15
C ASN A 260 12.61 -21.52 -11.93
N SER A 261 12.89 -22.76 -12.32
CA SER A 261 11.97 -23.88 -12.07
C SER A 261 11.76 -24.14 -10.56
N LEU A 262 12.83 -24.10 -9.77
CA LEU A 262 12.76 -24.25 -8.31
C LEU A 262 12.04 -23.08 -7.64
N CYS A 263 12.22 -21.88 -8.17
CA CYS A 263 11.53 -20.67 -7.74
C CYS A 263 10.02 -20.81 -7.93
N ILE A 264 9.57 -21.23 -9.12
CA ILE A 264 8.15 -21.48 -9.41
C ILE A 264 7.59 -22.54 -8.45
N LEU A 265 8.29 -23.65 -8.24
CA LEU A 265 7.88 -24.69 -7.27
C LEU A 265 7.80 -24.17 -5.83
N SER A 266 8.67 -23.23 -5.46
CA SER A 266 8.69 -22.64 -4.12
C SER A 266 7.58 -21.62 -3.91
N LEU A 267 7.22 -20.88 -4.96
CA LEU A 267 6.07 -19.96 -4.99
C LEU A 267 4.76 -20.75 -4.91
N GLU A 268 4.62 -21.77 -5.75
CA GLU A 268 3.43 -22.62 -5.86
C GLU A 268 3.50 -23.87 -4.97
N ASN A 269 4.16 -23.77 -3.81
CA ASN A 269 4.41 -24.91 -2.92
C ASN A 269 3.10 -25.59 -2.48
N ASP A 270 2.02 -24.82 -2.31
CA ASP A 270 0.71 -25.36 -1.94
C ASP A 270 0.10 -26.24 -3.04
N ILE A 271 0.34 -25.89 -4.32
CA ILE A 271 -0.05 -26.70 -5.47
C ILE A 271 0.91 -27.90 -5.60
N ALA A 272 2.21 -27.68 -5.45
CA ALA A 272 3.23 -28.72 -5.54
C ALA A 272 3.01 -29.82 -4.49
N ARG A 273 2.59 -29.47 -3.27
CA ARG A 273 2.23 -30.42 -2.20
C ARG A 273 0.97 -31.22 -2.51
N LYS A 274 0.00 -30.63 -3.20
CA LYS A 274 -1.23 -31.32 -3.64
C LYS A 274 -0.96 -32.31 -4.77
N LEU A 275 0.13 -32.11 -5.52
CA LEU A 275 0.60 -33.02 -6.55
C LEU A 275 1.25 -34.24 -5.89
N SER A 276 0.44 -35.24 -5.53
CA SER A 276 0.87 -36.48 -4.86
C SER A 276 2.15 -37.07 -5.48
N HIS A 277 3.18 -37.34 -4.67
CA HIS A 277 4.40 -38.02 -5.08
C HIS A 277 4.13 -39.44 -5.65
N ASP A 278 3.02 -40.07 -5.30
CA ASP A 278 2.70 -41.44 -5.73
C ASP A 278 2.43 -41.56 -7.23
N LYS A 279 1.76 -40.57 -7.84
CA LYS A 279 1.44 -40.62 -9.28
C LYS A 279 2.67 -40.39 -10.16
N THR A 280 3.62 -39.55 -9.72
CA THR A 280 4.81 -39.16 -10.50
C THR A 280 5.97 -40.15 -10.35
N VAL A 281 6.14 -40.77 -9.18
CA VAL A 281 7.12 -41.87 -9.00
C VAL A 281 6.69 -43.12 -9.78
N ALA A 282 5.39 -43.45 -9.80
CA ALA A 282 4.87 -44.57 -10.57
C ALA A 282 5.09 -44.40 -12.10
N THR A 283 4.98 -43.18 -12.63
CA THR A 283 5.25 -42.94 -14.07
C THR A 283 6.74 -42.98 -14.42
N LYS A 284 7.61 -42.51 -13.52
CA LYS A 284 9.08 -42.67 -13.70
C LYS A 284 9.51 -44.13 -13.61
N ASN A 285 8.94 -44.91 -12.70
CA ASN A 285 9.23 -46.35 -12.59
C ASN A 285 8.67 -47.15 -13.78
N ARG A 286 7.53 -46.77 -14.36
CA ARG A 286 7.03 -47.38 -15.59
C ARG A 286 7.93 -47.13 -16.80
N LYS A 287 8.55 -45.95 -16.93
CA LYS A 287 9.49 -45.68 -18.04
C LYS A 287 10.85 -46.36 -17.88
N LYS A 288 11.27 -46.68 -16.64
CA LYS A 288 12.50 -47.47 -16.39
C LYS A 288 12.34 -48.96 -16.67
N ASN A 289 11.12 -49.50 -16.70
CA ASN A 289 10.85 -50.90 -16.99
C ASN A 289 10.49 -51.16 -18.47
N ILE A 290 10.67 -50.16 -19.35
CA ILE A 290 10.40 -50.25 -20.81
C ILE A 290 11.70 -50.04 -21.62
N LEU A 291 12.86 -50.03 -20.97
CA LEU A 291 14.20 -50.10 -21.55
C LEU A 291 14.94 -51.29 -20.93
#